data_AF-A0A2E6ZTD3-F1
#
_entry.id   AF-A0A2E6ZTD3-F1
#
_cell.length_a   1.000
_cell.length_b   1.000
_cell.length_c   1.000
_cell.angle_alpha   90.00
_cell.angle_beta   90.00
_cell.angle_gamma   90.00
#
_symmetry.space_group_name_H-M   'P 1'
#
loop_
_entity.id
_entity.type
_entity.pdbx_description
1 polymer ?
#
loop_
_entity_poly.entity_id
_entity_poly.type
_entity_poly.pdbx_seq_one_letter_code
_entity_poly.pdbx_strand_id
1 'polypeptide(L)' 'MDDAGTLASRLRQQPSHYEVLGPAPAPLSRLRGQHRVQTLVKGPQRREMREAIQAVFLDLPEIGRRAVVDVDPVSML' A
#
# COMPACT_ATOMS: atom_id res chain seq x y z
N MET A 1 10.85 0.19 -7.22
CA MET A 1 10.26 1.38 -6.57
C MET A 1 9.01 1.83 -7.31
N ASP A 2 9.02 1.78 -8.64
CA ASP A 2 7.92 2.21 -9.52
C ASP A 2 6.55 1.63 -9.15
N ASP A 3 6.44 0.33 -8.93
CA ASP A 3 5.16 -0.32 -8.57
C ASP A 3 4.50 0.27 -7.32
N ALA A 4 5.28 0.53 -6.28
CA ALA A 4 4.75 1.12 -5.04
C ALA A 4 4.39 2.60 -5.20
N GLY A 5 5.12 3.32 -6.06
CA GLY A 5 4.76 4.68 -6.47
C GLY A 5 3.43 4.71 -7.23
N THR A 6 3.25 3.79 -8.17
CA THR A 6 1.99 3.61 -8.92
C THR A 6 0.84 3.27 -7.98
N LEU A 7 1.03 2.31 -7.07
CA LEU A 7 0.02 1.93 -6.07
C LEU A 7 -0.39 3.12 -5.20
N ALA A 8 0.58 3.83 -4.62
CA ALA A 8 0.32 4.99 -3.77
C ALA A 8 -0.41 6.10 -4.53
N SER A 9 -0.04 6.34 -5.79
CA SER A 9 -0.67 7.35 -6.63
C SER A 9 -2.12 6.99 -6.96
N ARG A 10 -2.40 5.73 -7.32
CA ARG A 10 -3.77 5.26 -7.56
C ARG A 10 -4.65 5.35 -6.33
N LEU A 11 -4.13 5.00 -5.15
CA LEU A 11 -4.86 5.13 -3.89
C LEU A 11 -5.20 6.58 -3.55
N ARG A 12 -4.31 7.55 -3.84
CA ARG A 12 -4.58 8.98 -3.64
C ARG A 12 -5.62 9.55 -4.60
N GLN A 13 -5.82 8.91 -5.75
CA GLN A 13 -6.83 9.33 -6.74
C GLN A 13 -8.24 8.84 -6.41
N GLN A 14 -8.39 7.90 -5.45
CA GLN A 14 -9.70 7.43 -5.03
C GLN A 14 -10.37 8.47 -4.11
N PRO A 15 -11.65 8.84 -4.36
CA PRO A 15 -12.39 9.73 -3.49
C PRO A 15 -12.67 9.03 -2.15
N SER A 16 -12.03 9.48 -1.08
CA SER A 16 -12.06 8.78 0.20
C SER A 16 -11.61 9.65 1.37
N HIS A 17 -11.97 9.25 2.59
CA HIS A 17 -11.52 9.92 3.82
C HIS A 17 -10.34 9.18 4.44
N TYR A 18 -9.25 9.00 3.70
CA TYR A 18 -7.98 8.47 4.21
C TYR A 18 -6.79 9.20 3.61
N GLU A 19 -5.63 9.07 4.26
CA GLU A 19 -4.34 9.55 3.80
C GLU A 19 -3.44 8.39 3.38
N VAL A 20 -2.58 8.63 2.39
CA VAL A 20 -1.61 7.66 1.87
C VAL A 20 -0.19 8.20 2.07
N LEU A 21 0.55 7.56 2.97
CA LEU A 21 1.94 7.87 3.29
C LEU A 21 2.91 6.92 2.57
N GLY A 22 4.06 7.43 2.13
CA GLY A 22 5.04 6.68 1.34
C GLY A 22 4.87 6.85 -0.19
N PRO A 23 5.44 5.94 -1.01
CA PRO A 23 6.10 4.70 -0.61
C PRO A 23 7.43 4.94 0.12
N ALA A 24 7.65 4.22 1.21
CA ALA A 24 8.90 4.26 1.97
C ALA A 24 9.73 2.99 1.72
N PRO A 25 11.06 3.09 1.57
CA PRO A 25 11.93 1.92 1.53
C PRO A 25 11.89 1.21 2.88
N ALA A 26 11.87 -0.12 2.88
CA ALA A 26 11.97 -0.88 4.12
C ALA A 26 13.36 -0.66 4.77
N PRO A 27 13.45 -0.68 6.12
CA PRO A 27 14.72 -0.45 6.84
C PRO A 27 15.83 -1.46 6.47
N LEU A 28 15.43 -2.67 6.08
CA LEU A 28 16.33 -3.70 5.57
C LEU A 28 16.39 -3.59 4.05
N SER A 29 17.54 -3.15 3.53
CA SER A 29 17.77 -2.89 2.12
C SER A 29 17.45 -4.08 1.20
N ARG A 30 17.66 -5.33 1.66
CA ARG A 30 17.26 -6.56 0.96
C ARG A 30 16.89 -7.68 1.92
N LEU A 31 15.73 -8.29 1.73
CA LEU A 31 15.32 -9.52 2.41
C LEU A 31 15.15 -10.61 1.36
N ARG A 32 15.94 -11.68 1.44
CA ARG A 32 15.96 -12.78 0.44
C ARG A 32 16.14 -12.28 -1.00
N GLY A 33 17.00 -11.27 -1.18
CA GLY A 33 17.27 -10.67 -2.50
C GLY A 33 16.18 -9.73 -3.03
N GLN A 34 15.09 -9.52 -2.29
CA GLN A 34 13.98 -8.66 -2.70
C GLN A 34 14.02 -7.33 -1.95
N HIS A 35 13.76 -6.23 -2.68
CA HIS A 35 13.57 -4.91 -2.10
C HIS A 35 12.12 -4.82 -1.60
N ARG A 36 11.94 -4.54 -0.32
CA ARG A 36 10.61 -4.27 0.24
C ARG A 36 10.39 -2.77 0.31
N VAL A 37 9.17 -2.38 0.00
CA VAL A 37 8.69 -1.00 0.06
C VAL A 37 7.32 -1.06 0.69
N GLN A 38 7.00 -0.06 1.50
CA GLN A 38 5.71 0.00 2.21
C GLN A 38 5.00 1.30 1.91
N THR A 39 3.67 1.21 1.82
CA THR A 39 2.76 2.35 1.74
C THR A 39 1.78 2.19 2.89
N LEU A 40 1.60 3.25 3.67
CA LEU A 40 0.67 3.26 4.79
C LEU A 40 -0.60 4.00 4.39
N VAL A 41 -1.74 3.34 4.51
CA VAL A 41 -3.07 3.95 4.35
C VAL A 41 -3.68 4.10 5.74
N LYS A 42 -4.05 5.32 6.11
CA LYS A 42 -4.63 5.64 7.43
C LYS A 42 -5.83 6.57 7.30
N GLY A 43 -6.87 6.31 8.06
CA GLY A 43 -8.08 7.12 8.06
C GLY A 43 -9.07 6.63 9.11
N PRO A 44 -10.11 7.42 9.43
CA PRO A 44 -11.12 7.06 10.43
C PRO A 44 -12.02 5.90 9.97
N GLN A 45 -12.13 5.62 8.67
CA GLN A 45 -13.09 4.68 8.11
C GLN A 45 -12.42 3.46 7.49
N ARG A 46 -12.35 2.35 8.24
CA ARG A 46 -11.75 1.09 7.78
C ARG A 46 -12.40 0.51 6.52
N ARG A 47 -13.72 0.67 6.37
CA ARG A 47 -14.44 0.14 5.21
C ARG A 47 -14.03 0.84 3.92
N GLU A 48 -13.98 2.17 3.91
CA GLU A 48 -13.56 2.95 2.74
C GLU A 48 -12.13 2.60 2.31
N MET A 49 -11.21 2.49 3.27
CA MET A 49 -9.82 2.09 2.98
C MET A 49 -9.75 0.69 2.34
N ARG A 50 -10.53 -0.27 2.86
CA ARG A 50 -10.58 -1.62 2.31
C ARG A 50 -11.12 -1.64 0.88
N GLU A 51 -12.23 -0.96 0.64
CA GLU A 51 -12.88 -0.89 -0.69
C GLU A 51 -11.94 -0.24 -1.71
N ALA A 52 -11.25 0.84 -1.34
CA ALA A 52 -10.29 1.49 -2.22
C ALA A 52 -9.07 0.61 -2.54
N ILE A 53 -8.51 -0.09 -1.55
CA ILE A 53 -7.40 -1.05 -1.78
C ILE A 53 -7.83 -2.17 -2.73
N GLN A 54 -9.04 -2.72 -2.52
CA GLN A 54 -9.59 -3.76 -3.40
C GLN A 54 -9.77 -3.24 -4.83
N ALA A 55 -10.37 -2.06 -5.01
CA ALA A 55 -10.57 -1.45 -6.32
C ALA A 55 -9.23 -1.24 -7.06
N VAL A 56 -8.21 -0.72 -6.36
CA VAL A 56 -6.89 -0.50 -6.96
C VAL A 56 -6.19 -1.81 -7.33
N PHE A 57 -6.35 -2.88 -6.54
CA PHE A 57 -5.78 -4.19 -6.89
C PHE A 57 -6.51 -4.91 -8.02
N LEU A 58 -7.80 -4.64 -8.23
CA LEU A 58 -8.52 -5.10 -9.42
C LEU A 58 -7.96 -4.44 -10.69
N ASP A 59 -7.61 -3.15 -10.62
CA ASP A 59 -6.98 -2.42 -11.72
C ASP A 59 -5.51 -2.78 -11.94
N LEU A 60 -4.81 -3.23 -10.89
CA LEU A 60 -3.37 -3.50 -10.89
C LEU A 60 -3.06 -4.93 -10.40
N PRO A 61 -3.53 -5.98 -11.10
CA PRO A 61 -3.43 -7.36 -10.61
C PRO A 61 -1.98 -7.84 -10.42
N GLU A 62 -1.04 -7.41 -11.25
CA GLU A 62 0.39 -7.75 -11.10
C GLU A 62 1.02 -7.19 -9.81
N ILE A 63 0.57 -6.01 -9.38
CA ILE A 63 1.03 -5.41 -8.13
C ILE A 63 0.33 -6.09 -6.95
N GLY A 64 -0.98 -6.32 -7.05
CA GLY A 64 -1.77 -7.04 -6.04
C GLY A 64 -1.19 -8.43 -5.73
N ARG A 65 -0.75 -9.18 -6.74
CA ARG A 65 -0.12 -10.51 -6.56
C ARG A 65 1.19 -10.50 -5.77
N ARG A 66 1.90 -9.37 -5.74
CA ARG A 66 3.20 -9.21 -5.04
C ARG A 66 3.08 -8.42 -3.75
N ALA A 67 1.90 -7.86 -3.47
CA ALA A 67 1.64 -7.06 -2.29
C ALA A 67 1.16 -7.93 -1.13
N VAL A 68 1.52 -7.52 0.09
CA VAL A 68 0.96 -8.05 1.33
C VAL A 68 0.25 -6.89 2.03
N VAL A 69 -1.01 -7.10 2.41
CA VAL A 69 -1.78 -6.11 3.17
C VAL A 69 -1.82 -6.53 4.63
N ASP A 70 -1.25 -5.70 5.48
CA ASP A 70 -1.34 -5.84 6.93
C ASP A 70 -2.40 -4.87 7.45
N VAL A 71 -3.38 -5.37 8.20
CA VAL A 71 -4.51 -4.59 8.72
C VAL A 71 -4.27 -4.38 10.20
N ASP A 72 -4.22 -3.11 10.62
CA ASP A 72 -3.93 -2.70 11.99
C ASP A 72 -2.61 -3.30 12.53
N PRO A 73 -1.48 -3.07 11.82
CA PRO A 73 -0.20 -3.61 12.24
C PRO A 73 0.20 -3.05 13.61
N VAL A 74 0.70 -3.94 14.47
CA VAL A 74 1.21 -3.57 15.81
C VAL A 74 2.53 -2.79 15.72
N SER A 75 3.28 -2.95 14.62
CA SER A 75 4.56 -2.27 14.37
C SER A 75 4.77 -2.03 12.87
N MET A 76 5.49 -0.95 12.52
CA MET A 76 5.79 -0.52 11.13
C MET A 76 7.26 -0.79 10.73
N LEU A 77 7.94 -1.70 11.44
CA LEU A 77 9.36 -2.06 11.24
C LEU A 77 9.58 -2.99 10.04
#